data_AF-A0A227JK71-F1
#
_entry.id   AF-A0A227JK71-F1
#
_cell.length_a   1.000
_cell.length_b   1.000
_cell.length_c   1.000
_cell.angle_alpha   90.00
_cell.angle_beta   90.00
_cell.angle_gamma   90.00
#
_symmetry.space_group_name_H-M   'P 1'
#
loop_
_entity.id
_entity.type
_entity.pdbx_description
1 polymer ?
#
loop_
_entity_poly.entity_id
_entity_poly.type
_entity_poly.pdbx_seq_one_letter_code
_entity_poly.pdbx_strand_id
1 'polypeptide(L)'
;MKHNLMTIKQALNYIATKNIVMSHNYNVQDAENAIMNICDDKYVQSSIVTENSVSEGCLRDIYELFVESQCATYCLDLNLLANDEYPIITCNAISDSRILLSEIVNGTAHSKISKYFNKNHNANADSLIDKAASISKQMTYFELHFVEQ
;
A
#
# COMPACT_ATOMS: atom_id res chain seq x y z
N MET A 1 -8.43 14.97 22.75
CA MET A 1 -8.11 13.87 21.81
C MET A 1 -8.99 14.01 20.58
N LYS A 2 -8.38 14.06 19.39
CA LYS A 2 -9.08 14.20 18.12
C LYS A 2 -8.92 12.91 17.32
N HIS A 3 -10.04 12.26 17.01
CA HIS A 3 -10.08 11.07 16.16
C HIS A 3 -10.06 11.49 14.69
N ASN A 4 -9.22 10.83 13.90
CA ASN A 4 -9.10 11.07 12.47
C ASN A 4 -9.29 9.74 11.73
N LEU A 5 -10.05 9.80 10.64
CA LEU A 5 -10.22 8.71 9.68
C LEU A 5 -9.74 9.25 8.33
N MET A 6 -8.72 8.62 7.76
CA MET A 6 -8.11 9.06 6.50
C MET A 6 -7.79 7.85 5.63
N THR A 7 -7.98 7.99 4.33
CA THR A 7 -7.45 7.02 3.37
C THR A 7 -5.92 6.92 3.45
N ILE A 8 -5.32 5.80 3.02
CA ILE A 8 -3.85 5.65 2.94
C ILE A 8 -3.19 6.85 2.27
N LYS A 9 -3.71 7.28 1.11
CA LYS A 9 -3.17 8.45 0.39
C LYS A 9 -3.25 9.74 1.21
N GLN A 10 -4.35 9.98 1.91
CA GLN A 10 -4.50 11.14 2.77
C GLN A 10 -3.57 11.05 3.99
N ALA A 11 -3.40 9.88 4.58
CA ALA A 11 -2.52 9.66 5.71
C ALA A 11 -1.04 9.89 5.36
N LEU A 12 -0.56 9.41 4.21
CA LEU A 12 0.80 9.68 3.74
C LEU A 12 1.03 11.18 3.52
N ASN A 13 0.08 11.87 2.90
CA ASN A 13 0.14 13.34 2.76
C ASN A 13 0.11 14.05 4.12
N TYR A 14 -0.69 13.55 5.06
CA TYR A 14 -0.79 14.10 6.40
C TYR A 14 0.54 13.97 7.15
N ILE A 15 1.17 12.78 7.12
CA ILE A 15 2.50 12.53 7.71
C ILE A 15 3.53 13.51 7.14
N ALA A 16 3.59 13.63 5.81
CA ALA A 16 4.54 14.52 5.14
C ALA A 16 4.30 16.00 5.47
N THR A 17 3.04 16.46 5.44
CA THR A 17 2.71 17.89 5.66
C THR A 17 2.85 18.32 7.12
N LYS A 18 2.65 17.40 8.07
CA LYS A 18 2.80 17.67 9.51
C LYS A 18 4.19 17.36 10.05
N ASN A 19 5.10 16.83 9.23
CA ASN A 19 6.42 16.36 9.64
C ASN A 19 6.34 15.38 10.81
N ILE A 20 5.40 14.42 10.75
CA ILE A 20 5.23 13.43 11.80
C ILE A 20 6.44 12.50 11.79
N VAL A 21 7.06 12.33 12.95
CA VAL A 21 8.24 11.47 13.13
C VAL A 21 7.78 10.06 13.49
N MET A 22 8.23 9.08 12.71
CA MET A 22 8.01 7.67 13.00
C MET A 22 9.15 7.10 13.85
N SER A 23 8.83 6.24 14.80
CA SER A 23 9.85 5.45 15.52
C SER A 23 10.64 4.57 14.54
N HIS A 24 11.94 4.40 14.80
CA HIS A 24 12.85 3.63 13.94
C HIS A 24 12.86 2.13 14.28
N ASN A 25 11.89 1.66 15.07
CA ASN A 25 11.74 0.24 15.41
C ASN A 25 10.99 -0.49 14.29
N TYR A 26 11.65 -0.57 13.14
CA TYR A 26 11.11 -1.18 11.92
C TYR A 26 10.87 -2.67 12.10
N ASN A 27 9.74 -3.17 11.56
CA ASN A 27 9.41 -4.59 11.57
C ASN A 27 8.74 -5.00 10.26
N VAL A 28 9.46 -5.76 9.43
CA VAL A 28 8.95 -6.28 8.14
C VAL A 28 7.64 -7.06 8.32
N GLN A 29 7.50 -7.79 9.43
CA GLN A 29 6.29 -8.54 9.74
C GLN A 29 5.07 -7.63 9.90
N ASP A 30 5.25 -6.42 10.45
CA ASP A 30 4.16 -5.48 10.66
C ASP A 30 3.70 -4.87 9.33
N ALA A 31 4.64 -4.58 8.43
CA ALA A 31 4.32 -4.17 7.07
C ALA A 31 3.59 -5.28 6.28
N GLU A 32 4.04 -6.53 6.36
CA GLU A 32 3.34 -7.68 5.74
C GLU A 32 1.92 -7.86 6.29
N ASN A 33 1.77 -7.76 7.62
CA ASN A 33 0.46 -7.83 8.27
C ASN A 33 -0.44 -6.68 7.82
N ALA A 34 0.10 -5.47 7.65
CA ALA A 34 -0.65 -4.33 7.14
C ALA A 34 -1.12 -4.57 5.70
N ILE A 35 -0.25 -5.04 4.81
CA ILE A 35 -0.62 -5.41 3.43
C ILE A 35 -1.78 -6.42 3.44
N MET A 36 -1.63 -7.51 4.19
CA MET A 36 -2.66 -8.56 4.26
C MET A 36 -3.98 -8.02 4.80
N ASN A 37 -3.95 -7.22 5.87
CA ASN A 37 -5.16 -6.63 6.44
C ASN A 37 -5.85 -5.66 5.47
N ILE A 38 -5.09 -4.86 4.73
CA ILE A 38 -5.63 -3.94 3.70
C ILE A 38 -6.28 -4.72 2.55
N CYS A 39 -5.61 -5.75 2.04
CA CYS A 39 -6.13 -6.62 0.97
C CYS A 39 -7.40 -7.36 1.39
N ASP A 40 -7.44 -7.85 2.64
CA ASP A 40 -8.55 -8.64 3.18
C ASP A 40 -9.68 -7.78 3.76
N ASP A 41 -9.60 -6.45 3.65
CA ASP A 41 -10.55 -5.51 4.27
C ASP A 41 -10.73 -5.73 5.79
N LYS A 42 -9.63 -6.05 6.47
CA LYS A 42 -9.54 -6.29 7.91
C LYS A 42 -9.05 -5.05 8.64
N TYR A 43 -9.43 -4.95 9.90
CA TYR A 43 -9.01 -3.87 10.79
C TYR A 43 -7.48 -3.79 10.92
N VAL A 44 -6.94 -2.58 10.81
CA VAL A 44 -5.55 -2.23 11.15
C VAL A 44 -5.51 -1.47 12.47
N GLN A 45 -4.49 -1.75 13.29
CA GLN A 45 -4.35 -1.12 14.61
C GLN A 45 -4.30 0.40 14.50
N SER A 46 -5.03 1.11 15.34
CA SER A 46 -5.00 2.57 15.34
C SER A 46 -3.68 3.13 15.88
N SER A 47 -3.21 4.24 15.30
CA SER A 47 -2.06 4.98 15.83
C SER A 47 -2.49 6.08 16.80
N ILE A 48 -1.61 6.40 17.75
CA ILE A 48 -1.69 7.60 18.58
C ILE A 48 -0.56 8.54 18.15
N VAL A 49 -0.90 9.78 17.83
CA VAL A 49 0.04 10.84 17.50
C VAL A 49 0.22 11.70 18.75
N THR A 50 1.41 11.66 19.34
CA THR A 50 1.78 12.45 20.53
C THR A 50 2.96 13.34 20.17
N GLU A 51 2.82 14.66 20.34
CA GLU A 51 3.87 15.63 20.01
C GLU A 51 4.43 15.47 18.57
N ASN A 52 3.55 15.19 17.60
CA ASN A 52 3.91 14.87 16.20
C ASN A 52 4.80 13.63 16.03
N SER A 53 4.75 12.68 16.96
CA SER A 53 5.44 11.40 16.86
C SER A 53 4.47 10.24 16.92
N VAL A 54 4.82 9.14 16.25
CA VAL A 54 4.09 7.87 16.29
C VAL A 54 5.08 6.74 16.53
N SER A 55 4.79 5.90 17.52
CA SER A 55 5.61 4.73 17.86
C SER A 55 5.12 3.43 17.23
N GLU A 56 3.81 3.31 16.97
CA GLU A 56 3.15 2.08 16.52
C GLU A 56 1.80 2.32 15.82
N GLY A 57 1.26 1.26 15.21
CA GLY A 57 -0.05 1.23 14.57
C GLY A 57 -0.04 1.68 13.11
N CYS A 58 -1.23 1.92 12.57
CA CYS A 58 -1.50 2.08 11.16
C CYS A 58 -0.66 3.17 10.47
N LEU A 59 -0.41 4.31 11.10
CA LEU A 59 0.39 5.38 10.49
C LEU A 59 1.85 4.98 10.34
N ARG A 60 2.40 4.25 11.33
CA ARG A 60 3.75 3.69 11.25
C ARG A 60 3.79 2.62 10.16
N ASP A 61 2.88 1.65 10.19
CA ASP A 61 2.93 0.50 9.28
C ASP A 61 2.79 0.94 7.80
N ILE A 62 1.94 1.92 7.54
CA ILE A 62 1.75 2.51 6.20
C ILE A 62 2.98 3.34 5.79
N TYR A 63 3.58 4.09 6.71
CA TYR A 63 4.83 4.79 6.42
C TYR A 63 5.96 3.82 6.09
N GLU A 64 6.09 2.73 6.85
CA GLU A 64 7.04 1.66 6.58
C GLU A 64 6.80 1.07 5.19
N LEU A 65 5.56 0.73 4.86
CA LEU A 65 5.18 0.11 3.60
C LEU A 65 5.48 0.97 2.37
N PHE A 66 5.21 2.29 2.42
CA PHE A 66 5.22 3.13 1.22
C PHE A 66 6.39 4.13 1.14
N VAL A 67 7.09 4.40 2.24
CA VAL A 67 8.12 5.44 2.31
C VAL A 67 9.48 4.86 2.67
N GLU A 68 9.56 3.95 3.64
CA GLU A 68 10.84 3.43 4.13
C GLU A 68 11.51 2.43 3.18
N SER A 69 12.80 2.62 2.95
CA SER A 69 13.53 2.00 1.83
C SER A 69 13.54 0.46 1.82
N GLN A 70 13.43 -0.20 2.97
CA GLN A 70 13.47 -1.67 3.05
C GLN A 70 12.13 -2.31 2.63
N CYS A 71 11.00 -1.70 3.01
CA CYS A 71 9.65 -2.20 2.73
C CYS A 71 9.01 -1.53 1.51
N ALA A 72 9.48 -0.36 1.06
CA ALA A 72 9.03 0.30 -0.18
C ALA A 72 9.36 -0.49 -1.47
N THR A 73 9.82 -1.73 -1.35
CA THR A 73 10.11 -2.69 -2.42
C THR A 73 8.92 -3.61 -2.73
N TYR A 74 7.84 -3.60 -1.93
CA TYR A 74 6.64 -4.38 -2.22
C TYR A 74 6.00 -3.94 -3.54
N CYS A 75 5.60 -4.92 -4.34
CA CYS A 75 4.94 -4.71 -5.61
C CYS A 75 3.77 -5.69 -5.85
N LEU A 76 2.86 -5.27 -6.71
CA LEU A 76 1.88 -6.11 -7.38
C LEU A 76 2.56 -6.76 -8.60
N ASP A 77 2.66 -8.09 -8.63
CA ASP A 77 3.10 -8.86 -9.79
C ASP A 77 1.90 -9.33 -10.62
N LEU A 78 1.79 -8.81 -11.83
CA LEU A 78 0.69 -9.07 -12.75
C LEU A 78 0.74 -10.50 -13.33
N ASN A 79 1.90 -11.18 -13.34
CA ASN A 79 1.97 -12.58 -13.77
C ASN A 79 1.34 -13.49 -12.70
N LEU A 80 1.67 -13.24 -11.42
CA LEU A 80 1.07 -13.99 -10.31
C LEU A 80 -0.44 -13.78 -10.26
N LEU A 81 -0.88 -12.52 -10.45
CA LEU A 81 -2.30 -12.20 -10.55
C LEU A 81 -2.98 -12.96 -11.71
N ALA A 82 -2.32 -13.07 -12.86
CA ALA A 82 -2.84 -13.80 -14.02
C ALA A 82 -2.94 -15.32 -13.80
N ASN A 83 -2.14 -15.87 -12.87
CA ASN A 83 -2.14 -17.27 -12.49
C ASN A 83 -3.04 -17.57 -11.27
N ASP A 84 -3.82 -16.59 -10.80
CA ASP A 84 -4.63 -16.69 -9.57
C ASP A 84 -3.79 -17.02 -8.30
N GLU A 85 -2.53 -16.60 -8.28
CA GLU A 85 -1.63 -16.68 -7.12
C GLU A 85 -1.67 -15.39 -6.28
N TYR A 86 -1.18 -15.44 -5.03
CA TYR A 86 -1.06 -14.23 -4.20
C TYR A 86 -0.10 -13.23 -4.87
N PRO A 87 -0.57 -12.04 -5.27
CA PRO A 87 0.15 -11.24 -6.26
C PRO A 87 1.06 -10.17 -5.64
N ILE A 88 1.13 -10.07 -4.30
CA ILE A 88 1.98 -9.10 -3.62
C ILE A 88 3.29 -9.75 -3.20
N ILE A 89 4.40 -9.24 -3.72
CA ILE A 89 5.75 -9.77 -3.46
C ILE A 89 6.73 -8.63 -3.20
N THR A 90 7.89 -8.94 -2.64
CA THR A 90 9.04 -8.02 -2.64
C THR A 90 9.73 -8.04 -4.00
N CYS A 91 10.13 -6.88 -4.53
CA CYS A 91 10.93 -6.84 -5.75
C CYS A 91 12.08 -5.83 -5.66
N ASN A 92 13.27 -6.31 -6.04
CA ASN A 92 14.47 -5.46 -6.14
C ASN A 92 14.72 -4.98 -7.57
N ALA A 93 14.01 -5.54 -8.57
CA ALA A 93 14.15 -5.22 -9.98
C ALA A 93 12.80 -4.86 -10.60
N ILE A 94 12.74 -3.68 -11.21
CA ILE A 94 11.57 -3.15 -11.92
C ILE A 94 11.42 -3.94 -13.24
N SER A 95 10.21 -4.45 -13.49
CA SER A 95 9.85 -5.12 -14.74
C SER A 95 8.48 -4.64 -15.21
N ASP A 96 8.16 -4.82 -16.49
CA ASP A 96 6.86 -4.43 -17.07
C ASP A 96 5.66 -5.10 -16.36
N SER A 97 5.85 -6.24 -15.70
CA SER A 97 4.81 -6.97 -14.97
C SER A 97 4.74 -6.64 -13.48
N ARG A 98 5.62 -5.78 -12.96
CA ARG A 98 5.71 -5.47 -11.53
C ARG A 98 5.50 -4.00 -11.28
N ILE A 99 4.60 -3.70 -10.35
CA ILE A 99 4.18 -2.34 -10.03
C ILE A 99 4.34 -2.12 -8.54
N LEU A 100 5.19 -1.18 -8.14
CA LEU A 100 5.41 -0.90 -6.73
C LEU A 100 4.11 -0.44 -6.08
N LEU A 101 3.87 -0.85 -4.83
CA LEU A 101 2.70 -0.38 -4.09
C LEU A 101 2.71 1.15 -3.92
N SER A 102 3.90 1.76 -3.83
CA SER A 102 4.06 3.22 -3.84
C SER A 102 3.61 3.86 -5.16
N GLU A 103 3.80 3.21 -6.30
CA GLU A 103 3.29 3.68 -7.60
C GLU A 103 1.76 3.57 -7.70
N ILE A 104 1.18 2.55 -7.06
CA ILE A 104 -0.27 2.39 -6.93
C ILE A 104 -0.86 3.57 -6.16
N VAL A 105 -0.36 3.85 -4.96
CA VAL A 105 -0.88 4.93 -4.10
C VAL A 105 -0.70 6.32 -4.72
N ASN A 106 0.40 6.52 -5.45
CA ASN A 106 0.65 7.76 -6.17
C ASN A 106 -0.17 7.89 -7.47
N GLY A 107 -0.87 6.83 -7.90
CA GLY A 107 -1.74 6.85 -9.08
C GLY A 107 -1.01 6.71 -10.41
N THR A 108 0.26 6.29 -10.41
CA THR A 108 1.06 6.10 -11.63
C THR A 108 0.97 4.68 -12.20
N ALA A 109 0.38 3.75 -11.44
CA ALA A 109 0.22 2.33 -11.79
C ALA A 109 -0.70 2.06 -13.00
N HIS A 110 -1.78 2.83 -13.18
CA HIS A 110 -2.85 2.50 -14.14
C HIS A 110 -2.34 2.31 -15.58
N SER A 111 -1.42 3.19 -16.01
CA SER A 111 -0.83 3.11 -17.35
C SER A 111 0.03 1.84 -17.55
N LYS A 112 0.68 1.34 -16.50
CA LYS A 112 1.50 0.12 -16.54
C LYS A 112 0.62 -1.13 -16.61
N ILE A 113 -0.43 -1.19 -15.78
CA ILE A 113 -1.43 -2.28 -15.77
C ILE A 113 -2.04 -2.45 -17.17
N SER A 114 -2.55 -1.35 -17.76
CA SER A 114 -3.16 -1.38 -19.08
C SER A 114 -2.18 -1.81 -20.17
N LYS A 115 -0.93 -1.29 -20.16
CA LYS A 115 0.11 -1.70 -21.12
C LYS A 115 0.45 -3.18 -21.03
N TYR A 116 0.56 -3.72 -19.81
CA TYR A 116 0.88 -5.14 -19.61
C TYR A 116 -0.21 -6.05 -20.19
N PHE A 117 -1.48 -5.81 -19.88
CA PHE A 117 -2.57 -6.66 -20.38
C PHE A 117 -2.79 -6.53 -21.89
N ASN A 118 -2.59 -5.35 -22.46
CA ASN A 118 -2.64 -5.15 -23.92
C ASN A 118 -1.53 -5.94 -24.65
N LYS A 119 -0.31 -5.99 -24.09
CA LYS A 119 0.81 -6.73 -24.70
C LYS A 119 0.63 -8.25 -24.62
N ASN A 120 -0.01 -8.75 -23.58
CA ASN A 120 -0.05 -10.18 -23.25
C ASN A 120 -1.38 -10.86 -23.63
N HIS A 121 -2.15 -10.31 -24.59
CA HIS A 121 -3.41 -10.84 -25.17
C HIS A 121 -4.01 -12.04 -24.42
N ASN A 122 -4.76 -11.76 -23.36
CA ASN A 122 -5.40 -12.78 -22.54
C ASN A 122 -6.93 -12.68 -22.71
N ALA A 123 -7.60 -13.82 -22.93
CA ALA A 123 -9.06 -13.89 -22.98
C ALA A 123 -9.72 -13.38 -21.69
N ASN A 124 -8.97 -13.37 -20.58
CA ASN A 124 -9.42 -12.90 -19.26
C ASN A 124 -8.88 -11.49 -18.89
N ALA A 125 -8.37 -10.71 -19.85
CA ALA A 125 -7.72 -9.42 -19.58
C ALA A 125 -8.61 -8.46 -18.77
N ASP A 126 -9.90 -8.35 -19.10
CA ASP A 126 -10.83 -7.45 -18.39
C ASP A 126 -10.98 -7.85 -16.91
N SER A 127 -11.14 -9.14 -16.62
CA SER A 127 -11.24 -9.64 -15.24
C SER A 127 -9.96 -9.39 -14.44
N LEU A 128 -8.79 -9.53 -15.06
CA LEU A 128 -7.51 -9.26 -14.40
C LEU A 128 -7.27 -7.77 -14.17
N ILE A 129 -7.72 -6.91 -15.09
CA ILE A 129 -7.72 -5.46 -14.91
C ILE A 129 -8.60 -5.08 -13.72
N ASP A 130 -9.80 -5.64 -13.60
CA ASP A 130 -10.70 -5.38 -12.48
C ASP A 130 -10.10 -5.82 -11.14
N LYS A 131 -9.47 -7.01 -11.09
CA LYS A 131 -8.73 -7.48 -9.89
C LYS A 131 -7.59 -6.53 -9.52
N ALA A 132 -6.77 -6.13 -10.49
CA ALA A 132 -5.67 -5.20 -10.26
C ALA A 132 -6.17 -3.81 -9.80
N ALA A 133 -7.28 -3.34 -10.37
CA ALA A 133 -7.94 -2.09 -9.98
C ALA A 133 -8.52 -2.17 -8.57
N SER A 134 -9.08 -3.31 -8.16
CA SER A 134 -9.57 -3.55 -6.81
C SER A 134 -8.45 -3.47 -5.77
N ILE A 135 -7.34 -4.18 -6.00
CA ILE A 135 -6.15 -4.11 -5.14
C ILE A 135 -5.63 -2.68 -5.08
N SER A 136 -5.57 -2.00 -6.24
CA SER A 136 -5.12 -0.60 -6.31
C SER A 136 -6.01 0.33 -5.48
N LYS A 137 -7.32 0.12 -5.52
CA LYS A 137 -8.29 0.87 -4.74
C LYS A 137 -8.09 0.62 -3.24
N GLN A 138 -7.94 -0.63 -2.80
CA GLN A 138 -7.69 -0.95 -1.40
C GLN A 138 -6.40 -0.30 -0.91
N MET A 139 -5.29 -0.48 -1.63
CA MET A 139 -3.99 0.11 -1.26
C MET A 139 -3.99 1.65 -1.21
N THR A 140 -4.87 2.30 -1.97
CA THR A 140 -4.94 3.77 -2.01
C THR A 140 -5.95 4.34 -1.02
N TYR A 141 -7.09 3.67 -0.87
CA TYR A 141 -8.30 4.23 -0.25
C TYR A 141 -8.79 3.47 0.98
N PHE A 142 -8.09 2.44 1.45
CA PHE A 142 -8.39 1.84 2.75
C PHE A 142 -8.34 2.90 3.85
N GLU A 143 -9.35 2.91 4.72
CA GLU A 143 -9.51 3.92 5.76
C GLU A 143 -8.74 3.56 7.02
N LEU A 144 -7.85 4.45 7.43
CA LEU A 144 -7.00 4.33 8.60
C LEU A 144 -7.53 5.23 9.72
N HIS A 145 -7.66 4.67 10.91
CA HIS A 145 -8.04 5.43 12.11
C HIS A 145 -6.82 5.74 12.97
N PHE A 146 -6.70 6.99 13.43
CA PHE A 146 -5.69 7.42 14.39
C PHE A 146 -6.17 8.55 15.29
N VAL A 147 -5.53 8.73 16.44
CA VAL A 147 -5.91 9.72 17.47
C VAL A 147 -4.77 10.72 17.66
N GLU A 148 -5.06 12.01 17.59
CA GLU A 148 -4.15 13.08 17.99
C GLU A 148 -4.38 13.43 19.48
N GLN A 149 -3.29 13.40 20.25
CA GLN A 149 -3.26 13.79 21.66
C GLN A 149 -2.71 15.20 21.85
#